data_AF-A0A7J6TKW6-F1
#
_entry.id   AF-A0A7J6TKW6-F1
#
_cell.length_a   1.000
_cell.length_b   1.000
_cell.length_c   1.000
_cell.angle_alpha   90.00
_cell.angle_beta   90.00
_cell.angle_gamma   90.00
#
_symmetry.space_group_name_H-M   'P 1'
#
loop_
_entity.id
_entity.type
_entity.pdbx_description
1 polymer ?
#
loop_
_entity_poly.entity_id
_entity_poly.type
_entity_poly.pdbx_seq_one_letter_code
_entity_poly.pdbx_strand_id
1 'polypeptide(L)'
;MGAHASVPDSPIGQYILEEFQRVKADSDTLTTAKTPDLDEDADARSATNNNLAKRQFLYLNEIRNLRTPQDVSIDLNHMAILWKMDAARDGVVDSTELMGFAEYCNGLFKTYGSYDFKEYLQAHCVVDMYNDVFVSSNYSLFSDWICRLVAQGERTTTFPSYPGVKFMTRDAVYHLHTFLQQYHIADFRDQQGFLDLLQEVSEGMELMTLDDEHLDDYVPVATVQSFLVNFARSYVSLLKEQMVP
;
A
#
# COMPACT_ATOMS: atom_id res chain seq x y z
N MET A 1 -32.42 -22.68 12.01
CA MET A 1 -31.01 -22.84 11.64
C MET A 1 -30.95 -22.77 10.12
N GLY A 2 -30.71 -21.59 9.56
CA GLY A 2 -30.54 -21.42 8.12
C GLY A 2 -29.11 -21.76 7.75
N ALA A 3 -28.93 -22.59 6.73
CA ALA A 3 -27.62 -22.87 6.17
C ALA A 3 -27.01 -21.55 5.67
N HIS A 4 -25.95 -21.09 6.33
CA HIS A 4 -25.11 -20.03 5.79
C HIS A 4 -24.46 -20.62 4.54
N ALA A 5 -24.94 -20.20 3.36
CA ALA A 5 -24.21 -20.44 2.12
C ALA A 5 -22.78 -19.93 2.32
N SER A 6 -21.80 -20.76 1.97
CA SER A 6 -20.41 -20.36 1.88
C SER A 6 -20.32 -19.10 1.02
N VAL A 7 -19.61 -18.07 1.51
CA VAL A 7 -19.53 -16.75 0.87
C VAL A 7 -19.04 -16.76 -0.59
N PRO A 8 -18.20 -17.73 -1.05
CA PRO A 8 -17.92 -17.89 -2.48
C PRO A 8 -19.17 -18.02 -3.36
N ASP A 9 -20.31 -18.47 -2.80
CA ASP A 9 -21.58 -18.63 -3.51
C ASP A 9 -22.50 -17.41 -3.36
N SER A 10 -22.04 -16.34 -2.68
CA SER A 10 -22.79 -15.09 -2.56
C SER A 10 -22.56 -14.19 -3.78
N PRO A 11 -23.57 -13.42 -4.24
CA PRO A 11 -23.40 -12.50 -5.37
C PRO A 11 -22.26 -11.50 -5.19
N ILE A 12 -21.97 -11.09 -3.95
CA ILE A 12 -20.86 -10.18 -3.61
C ILE A 12 -19.51 -10.91 -3.75
N GLY A 13 -19.41 -12.15 -3.27
CA GLY A 13 -18.19 -12.95 -3.41
C GLY A 13 -17.84 -13.24 -4.87
N GLN A 14 -18.85 -13.58 -5.69
CA GLN A 14 -18.66 -13.78 -7.13
C GLN A 14 -18.23 -12.49 -7.84
N TYR A 15 -18.91 -11.37 -7.57
CA TYR A 15 -18.55 -10.07 -8.12
C TYR A 15 -17.09 -9.68 -7.81
N ILE A 16 -16.65 -9.90 -6.57
CA ILE A 16 -15.29 -9.56 -6.14
C ILE A 16 -14.24 -10.44 -6.80
N LEU A 17 -14.54 -11.73 -6.97
CA LEU A 17 -13.66 -12.63 -7.70
C LEU A 17 -13.57 -12.25 -9.19
N GLU A 18 -14.69 -11.89 -9.81
CA GLU A 18 -14.73 -11.41 -11.19
C GLU A 18 -13.93 -10.11 -11.37
N GLU A 19 -14.10 -9.15 -10.46
CA GLU A 19 -13.34 -7.89 -10.48
C GLU A 19 -11.84 -8.10 -10.24
N PHE A 20 -11.48 -9.01 -9.33
CA PHE A 20 -10.08 -9.42 -9.12
C PHE A 20 -9.47 -9.95 -10.42
N GLN A 21 -10.17 -10.87 -11.11
CA GLN A 21 -9.69 -11.42 -12.39
C GLN A 21 -9.62 -10.34 -13.49
N ARG A 22 -10.60 -9.42 -13.54
CA ARG A 22 -10.63 -8.32 -14.51
C ARG A 22 -9.42 -7.42 -14.35
N VAL A 23 -9.17 -6.91 -13.14
CA VAL A 23 -8.05 -5.99 -12.88
C VAL A 23 -6.72 -6.66 -13.19
N LYS A 24 -6.59 -7.95 -12.85
CA LYS A 24 -5.39 -8.72 -13.17
C LYS A 24 -5.18 -8.83 -14.69
N ALA A 25 -6.22 -9.19 -15.44
CA ALA A 25 -6.15 -9.28 -16.90
C ALA A 25 -5.75 -7.95 -17.55
N ASP A 26 -6.31 -6.84 -17.07
CA ASP A 26 -5.97 -5.50 -17.56
C ASP A 26 -4.48 -5.19 -17.31
N SER A 27 -3.96 -5.48 -16.12
CA SER A 27 -2.54 -5.27 -15.75
C SER A 27 -1.57 -6.09 -16.59
N ASP A 28 -1.89 -7.35 -16.86
CA ASP A 28 -1.09 -8.27 -17.68
C ASP A 28 -1.02 -7.79 -19.15
N THR A 29 -2.08 -7.16 -19.68
CA THR A 29 -2.07 -6.59 -21.04
C THR A 29 -1.21 -5.32 -21.16
N LEU A 30 -1.14 -4.50 -20.11
CA LEU A 30 -0.32 -3.28 -20.08
C LEU A 30 1.18 -3.57 -20.03
N THR A 31 1.58 -4.65 -19.35
CA THR A 31 2.99 -5.07 -19.29
C THR A 31 3.49 -5.65 -20.61
N THR A 32 2.61 -6.28 -21.40
CA THR A 32 2.98 -6.87 -22.70
C THR A 32 3.04 -5.86 -23.84
N ALA A 33 2.35 -4.71 -23.74
CA ALA A 33 2.31 -3.69 -24.79
C ALA A 33 3.47 -2.67 -24.79
N LYS A 34 4.33 -2.68 -23.76
CA LYS A 34 5.33 -1.61 -23.51
C LYS A 34 6.74 -1.85 -24.09
N THR A 35 6.90 -2.70 -25.12
CA THR A 35 8.21 -2.91 -25.78
C THR A 35 8.24 -2.34 -27.20
N PRO A 36 8.74 -1.11 -27.41
CA PRO A 36 9.32 -0.69 -28.67
C PRO A 36 10.78 -1.14 -28.76
N ASP A 37 11.15 -1.63 -29.94
CA ASP A 37 12.46 -2.14 -30.32
C ASP A 37 13.65 -1.27 -29.85
N LEU A 38 14.41 -1.79 -28.89
CA LEU A 38 15.84 -1.51 -28.74
C LEU A 38 16.53 -2.82 -28.34
N ASP A 39 17.25 -3.38 -29.30
CA ASP A 39 18.14 -4.53 -29.18
C ASP A 39 19.21 -4.24 -28.12
N GLU A 40 19.16 -4.97 -27.00
CA GLU A 40 20.27 -5.56 -26.25
C GLU A 40 19.74 -6.05 -24.87
N ASP A 41 20.06 -7.31 -24.52
CA ASP A 41 19.71 -8.05 -23.29
C ASP A 41 18.31 -8.70 -23.17
N ALA A 42 18.08 -9.74 -23.99
CA ALA A 42 16.85 -10.55 -24.02
C ALA A 42 16.69 -11.58 -22.87
N ASP A 43 17.77 -12.03 -22.23
CA ASP A 43 17.72 -13.22 -21.36
C ASP A 43 17.21 -12.95 -19.93
N ALA A 44 17.40 -11.74 -19.39
CA ALA A 44 16.89 -11.38 -18.05
C ALA A 44 15.40 -10.96 -18.06
N ARG A 45 14.91 -10.43 -19.19
CA ARG A 45 13.54 -9.89 -19.32
C ARG A 45 12.49 -10.99 -19.52
N SER A 46 12.85 -12.11 -20.15
CA SER A 46 11.93 -13.23 -20.39
C SER A 46 11.51 -13.98 -19.11
N ALA A 47 12.31 -13.93 -18.04
CA ALA A 47 12.00 -14.57 -16.76
C ALA A 47 11.01 -13.76 -15.90
N THR A 48 11.01 -12.44 -16.05
CA THR A 48 10.11 -11.54 -15.31
C THR A 48 8.69 -11.59 -15.89
N ASN A 49 8.55 -11.58 -17.23
CA ASN A 49 7.24 -11.63 -17.89
C ASN A 49 6.48 -12.94 -17.66
N ASN A 50 7.17 -14.08 -17.55
CA ASN A 50 6.52 -15.36 -17.24
C ASN A 50 6.04 -15.49 -15.78
N ASN A 51 6.57 -14.66 -14.86
CA ASN A 51 6.12 -14.64 -13.46
C ASN A 51 4.88 -13.76 -13.24
N LEU A 52 4.70 -12.71 -14.06
CA LEU A 52 3.53 -11.81 -13.99
C LEU A 52 2.20 -12.55 -14.24
N ALA A 53 2.13 -13.38 -15.28
CA ALA A 53 0.91 -14.13 -15.62
C ALA A 53 0.42 -15.11 -14.52
N LYS A 54 1.28 -15.51 -13.58
CA LYS A 54 0.95 -16.44 -12.48
C LYS A 54 0.65 -15.77 -11.15
N ARG A 55 0.73 -14.45 -11.06
CA ARG A 55 0.59 -13.73 -9.79
C ARG A 55 -0.82 -13.92 -9.21
N GLN A 56 -0.92 -14.32 -7.94
CA GLN A 56 -2.22 -14.54 -7.25
C GLN A 56 -2.56 -13.39 -6.29
N PHE A 57 -2.02 -12.20 -6.55
CA PHE A 57 -2.19 -11.02 -5.70
C PHE A 57 -2.23 -9.72 -6.51
N LEU A 58 -2.77 -8.67 -5.90
CA LEU A 58 -2.89 -7.32 -6.41
C LEU A 58 -1.95 -6.36 -5.68
N TYR A 59 -1.38 -5.44 -6.44
CA TYR A 59 -0.67 -4.25 -5.97
C TYR A 59 -1.66 -3.10 -5.72
N LEU A 60 -1.21 -2.06 -5.02
CA LEU A 60 -1.95 -0.86 -4.64
C LEU A 60 -2.60 -0.19 -5.85
N ASN A 61 -1.86 -0.02 -6.94
CA ASN A 61 -2.39 0.59 -8.15
C ASN A 61 -3.50 -0.26 -8.80
N GLU A 62 -3.46 -1.59 -8.63
CA GLU A 62 -4.51 -2.49 -9.09
C GLU A 62 -5.70 -2.50 -8.15
N ILE A 63 -5.47 -2.51 -6.83
CA ILE A 63 -6.52 -2.38 -5.81
C ILE A 63 -7.32 -1.09 -6.04
N ARG A 64 -6.65 0.01 -6.36
CA ARG A 64 -7.28 1.30 -6.71
C ARG A 64 -8.18 1.25 -7.94
N ASN A 65 -7.96 0.28 -8.83
CA ASN A 65 -8.74 0.07 -10.04
C ASN A 65 -9.89 -0.94 -9.87
N LEU A 66 -10.06 -1.51 -8.67
CA LEU A 66 -11.22 -2.34 -8.36
C LEU A 66 -12.49 -1.49 -8.38
N ARG A 67 -13.55 -2.00 -9.00
CA ARG A 67 -14.86 -1.34 -8.97
C ARG A 67 -15.65 -1.86 -7.79
N THR A 68 -16.20 -0.96 -7.00
CA THR A 68 -17.11 -1.36 -5.92
C THR A 68 -18.53 -1.60 -6.48
N PRO A 69 -19.34 -2.48 -5.88
CA PRO A 69 -20.74 -2.67 -6.28
C PRO A 69 -21.51 -1.34 -6.25
N GLN A 70 -22.53 -1.18 -7.10
CA GLN A 70 -23.25 0.09 -7.28
C GLN A 70 -23.85 0.68 -5.99
N ASP A 71 -24.23 -0.18 -5.03
CA ASP A 71 -24.83 0.23 -3.76
C ASP A 71 -23.82 0.34 -2.61
N VAL A 72 -22.54 0.16 -2.88
CA VAL A 72 -21.48 0.09 -1.88
C VAL A 72 -20.33 1.00 -2.30
N SER A 73 -20.21 2.17 -1.66
CA SER A 73 -19.07 3.07 -1.86
C SER A 73 -17.97 2.73 -0.86
N ILE A 74 -16.85 2.20 -1.35
CA ILE A 74 -15.64 1.96 -0.54
C ILE A 74 -14.51 2.82 -1.07
N ASP A 75 -13.85 3.56 -0.18
CA ASP A 75 -12.64 4.30 -0.54
C ASP A 75 -11.41 3.40 -0.41
N LEU A 76 -10.98 2.83 -1.53
CA LEU A 76 -9.82 1.95 -1.62
C LEU A 76 -8.48 2.69 -1.55
N ASN A 77 -8.46 4.01 -1.41
CA ASN A 77 -7.24 4.77 -1.12
C ASN A 77 -7.01 4.95 0.39
N HIS A 78 -8.06 4.76 1.19
CA HIS A 78 -8.00 5.02 2.62
C HIS A 78 -7.09 4.00 3.32
N MET A 79 -6.00 4.48 3.94
CA MET A 79 -4.96 3.69 4.60
C MET A 79 -5.53 2.64 5.57
N ALA A 80 -6.53 2.99 6.38
CA ALA A 80 -7.11 2.03 7.32
C ALA A 80 -7.90 0.91 6.62
N ILE A 81 -8.51 1.19 5.46
CA ILE A 81 -9.21 0.17 4.67
C ILE A 81 -8.17 -0.75 4.02
N LEU A 82 -7.10 -0.20 3.46
CA LEU A 82 -5.98 -0.97 2.92
C LEU A 82 -5.31 -1.83 3.99
N TRP A 83 -5.11 -1.27 5.19
CA TRP A 83 -4.64 -2.01 6.36
C TRP A 83 -5.60 -3.15 6.69
N LYS A 84 -6.91 -2.92 6.72
CA LYS A 84 -7.88 -3.99 7.01
C LYS A 84 -7.89 -5.08 5.93
N MET A 85 -7.66 -4.70 4.68
CA MET A 85 -7.70 -5.59 3.51
C MET A 85 -6.46 -6.49 3.43
N ASP A 86 -5.25 -5.94 3.54
CA ASP A 86 -3.97 -6.69 3.52
C ASP A 86 -3.71 -7.32 4.90
N ALA A 87 -4.41 -8.41 5.22
CA ALA A 87 -4.37 -9.09 6.51
C ALA A 87 -2.97 -9.60 6.88
N ALA A 88 -2.18 -10.03 5.89
CA ALA A 88 -0.82 -10.51 6.07
C ALA A 88 0.20 -9.38 6.33
N ARG A 89 -0.17 -8.12 6.04
CA ARG A 89 0.69 -6.94 6.12
C ARG A 89 1.92 -7.07 5.23
N ASP A 90 1.80 -7.74 4.10
CA ASP A 90 2.93 -7.99 3.19
C ASP A 90 3.03 -6.93 2.07
N GLY A 91 2.08 -6.01 2.02
CA GLY A 91 2.00 -4.94 1.06
C GLY A 91 1.37 -5.38 -0.25
N VAL A 92 0.75 -6.56 -0.34
CA VAL A 92 -0.09 -6.98 -1.48
C VAL A 92 -1.44 -7.47 -0.97
N VAL A 93 -2.40 -7.68 -1.87
CA VAL A 93 -3.69 -8.28 -1.49
C VAL A 93 -3.96 -9.49 -2.35
N ASP A 94 -4.03 -10.67 -1.74
CA ASP A 94 -4.42 -11.89 -2.42
C ASP A 94 -5.94 -12.07 -2.51
N SER A 95 -6.39 -13.08 -3.26
CA SER A 95 -7.83 -13.36 -3.41
C SER A 95 -8.52 -13.77 -2.11
N THR A 96 -7.79 -14.40 -1.19
CA THR A 96 -8.29 -14.86 0.12
C THR A 96 -8.53 -13.67 1.02
N GLU A 97 -7.57 -12.74 1.07
CA GLU A 97 -7.66 -11.49 1.81
C GLU A 97 -8.79 -10.60 1.30
N LEU A 98 -8.89 -10.46 -0.04
CA LEU A 98 -9.97 -9.69 -0.64
C LEU A 98 -11.35 -10.29 -0.34
N MET A 99 -11.47 -11.62 -0.33
CA MET A 99 -12.70 -12.31 0.08
C MET A 99 -13.00 -12.11 1.57
N GLY A 100 -12.00 -12.22 2.45
CA GLY A 100 -12.17 -11.95 3.88
C GLY A 100 -12.62 -10.52 4.15
N PHE A 101 -12.09 -9.55 3.41
CA PHE A 101 -12.53 -8.16 3.48
C PHE A 101 -13.96 -7.96 2.96
N ALA A 102 -14.34 -8.69 1.90
CA ALA A 102 -15.72 -8.69 1.38
C ALA A 102 -16.73 -9.19 2.42
N GLU A 103 -16.40 -10.28 3.11
CA GLU A 103 -17.21 -10.86 4.17
C GLU A 103 -17.43 -9.87 5.30
N TYR A 104 -16.35 -9.22 5.70
CA TYR A 104 -16.37 -8.17 6.71
C TYR A 104 -17.30 -7.01 6.29
N CYS A 105 -17.16 -6.52 5.05
CA CYS A 105 -18.03 -5.49 4.49
C CYS A 105 -19.50 -5.92 4.49
N ASN A 106 -19.81 -7.15 4.07
CA ASN A 106 -21.18 -7.67 4.05
C ASN A 106 -21.77 -7.78 5.47
N GLY A 107 -20.95 -8.16 6.45
CA GLY A 107 -21.34 -8.16 7.86
C GLY A 107 -21.78 -6.77 8.33
N LEU A 108 -20.95 -5.76 8.09
CA LEU A 108 -21.26 -4.37 8.44
C LEU A 108 -22.48 -3.85 7.66
N PHE A 109 -22.58 -4.14 6.36
CA PHE A 109 -23.69 -3.71 5.51
C PHE A 109 -25.03 -4.26 6.00
N LYS A 110 -25.07 -5.52 6.46
CA LYS A 110 -26.28 -6.11 7.07
C LYS A 110 -26.68 -5.44 8.38
N THR A 111 -25.71 -4.92 9.14
CA THR A 111 -25.96 -4.26 10.43
C THR A 111 -26.42 -2.81 10.26
N TYR A 112 -25.76 -2.06 9.39
CA TYR A 112 -25.95 -0.60 9.27
C TYR A 112 -26.79 -0.17 8.07
N GLY A 113 -27.03 -1.07 7.10
CA GLY A 113 -27.67 -0.73 5.83
C GLY A 113 -26.76 0.10 4.92
N SER A 114 -27.30 0.58 3.80
CA SER A 114 -26.52 1.29 2.77
C SER A 114 -26.26 2.77 3.07
N TYR A 115 -27.12 3.42 3.85
CA TYR A 115 -27.12 4.89 3.98
C TYR A 115 -25.84 5.43 4.64
N ASP A 116 -25.36 4.79 5.70
CA ASP A 116 -24.15 5.21 6.44
C ASP A 116 -23.01 4.18 6.33
N PHE A 117 -23.11 3.24 5.39
CA PHE A 117 -22.19 2.10 5.31
C PHE A 117 -20.72 2.53 5.23
N LYS A 118 -20.44 3.53 4.39
CA LYS A 118 -19.09 4.00 4.11
C LYS A 118 -18.43 4.57 5.36
N GLU A 119 -19.14 5.44 6.06
CA GLU A 119 -18.69 6.11 7.28
C GLU A 119 -18.44 5.10 8.39
N TYR A 120 -19.35 4.12 8.56
CA TYR A 120 -19.16 3.05 9.53
C TYR A 120 -17.98 2.14 9.18
N LEU A 121 -17.86 1.72 7.91
CA LEU A 121 -16.73 0.90 7.46
C LEU A 121 -15.40 1.61 7.74
N GLN A 122 -15.27 2.87 7.33
CA GLN A 122 -14.07 3.67 7.58
C GLN A 122 -13.78 3.79 9.07
N ALA A 123 -14.79 4.12 9.90
CA ALA A 123 -14.61 4.26 11.34
C ALA A 123 -14.13 2.94 11.99
N HIS A 124 -14.74 1.81 11.65
CA HIS A 124 -14.32 0.51 12.17
C HIS A 124 -12.89 0.16 11.73
N CYS A 125 -12.54 0.35 10.45
CA CYS A 125 -11.19 0.12 9.96
C CYS A 125 -10.16 1.01 10.67
N VAL A 126 -10.48 2.29 10.91
CA VAL A 126 -9.61 3.21 11.66
C VAL A 126 -9.41 2.74 13.09
N VAL A 127 -10.47 2.30 13.78
CA VAL A 127 -10.37 1.78 15.16
C VAL A 127 -9.52 0.51 15.20
N ASP A 128 -9.73 -0.42 14.28
CA ASP A 128 -8.95 -1.65 14.19
C ASP A 128 -7.45 -1.35 13.95
N MET A 129 -7.16 -0.52 12.96
CA MET A 129 -5.79 -0.07 12.69
C MET A 129 -5.20 0.67 13.90
N TYR A 130 -5.99 1.49 14.59
CA TYR A 130 -5.53 2.23 15.76
C TYR A 130 -5.13 1.28 16.89
N ASN A 131 -5.93 0.25 17.15
CA ASN A 131 -5.62 -0.76 18.15
C ASN A 131 -4.38 -1.60 17.78
N ASP A 132 -4.29 -2.00 16.51
CA ASP A 132 -3.19 -2.80 16.00
C ASP A 132 -1.85 -2.05 16.05
N VAL A 133 -1.83 -0.80 15.58
CA VAL A 133 -0.60 -0.03 15.40
C VAL A 133 -0.24 0.74 16.67
N PHE A 134 -1.21 1.42 17.27
CA PHE A 134 -0.91 2.46 18.27
C PHE A 134 -1.07 1.97 19.70
N VAL A 135 -2.13 1.22 20.00
CA VAL A 135 -2.31 0.61 21.34
C VAL A 135 -1.24 -0.45 21.58
N SER A 136 -1.01 -1.30 20.58
CA SER A 136 0.01 -2.36 20.66
C SER A 136 1.44 -1.86 20.41
N SER A 137 1.62 -0.57 20.11
CA SER A 137 2.92 0.06 19.79
C SER A 137 3.68 -0.61 18.63
N ASN A 138 2.96 -1.17 17.66
CA ASN A 138 3.51 -1.85 16.48
C ASN A 138 3.89 -0.87 15.35
N TYR A 139 4.55 0.23 15.69
CA TYR A 139 4.94 1.26 14.71
C TYR A 139 5.88 0.74 13.62
N SER A 140 6.77 -0.20 13.96
CA SER A 140 7.68 -0.82 12.99
C SER A 140 6.95 -1.68 11.97
N LEU A 141 5.95 -2.45 12.40
CA LEU A 141 5.12 -3.24 11.50
C LEU A 141 4.37 -2.33 10.52
N PHE A 142 3.85 -1.21 11.02
CA PHE A 142 3.19 -0.20 10.20
C PHE A 142 4.15 0.43 9.18
N SER A 143 5.34 0.85 9.60
CA SER A 143 6.31 1.47 8.69
C SER A 143 6.81 0.47 7.64
N ASP A 144 7.03 -0.78 8.04
CA ASP A 144 7.43 -1.87 7.13
C ASP A 144 6.34 -2.14 6.10
N TRP A 145 5.09 -2.21 6.55
CA TRP A 145 3.95 -2.42 5.69
C TRP A 145 3.81 -1.32 4.64
N ILE A 146 3.86 -0.04 5.04
CA ILE A 146 3.82 1.07 4.06
C ILE A 146 4.99 0.99 3.09
N CYS A 147 6.21 0.71 3.56
CA CYS A 147 7.36 0.59 2.67
C CYS A 147 7.16 -0.51 1.61
N ARG A 148 6.58 -1.66 1.98
CA ARG A 148 6.25 -2.73 1.03
C ARG A 148 5.12 -2.31 0.08
N LEU A 149 4.11 -1.62 0.60
CA LEU A 149 2.94 -1.15 -0.15
C LEU A 149 3.34 -0.14 -1.25
N VAL A 150 4.30 0.75 -0.99
CA VAL A 150 4.69 1.80 -1.97
C VAL A 150 5.80 1.35 -2.92
N ALA A 151 6.63 0.38 -2.52
CA ALA A 151 7.72 -0.17 -3.34
C ALA A 151 7.29 -1.32 -4.26
N GLN A 152 5.98 -1.58 -4.39
CA GLN A 152 5.44 -2.71 -5.15
C GLN A 152 5.99 -2.78 -6.58
N GLY A 153 6.54 -3.95 -6.93
CA GLY A 153 7.15 -4.20 -8.24
C GLY A 153 8.60 -3.71 -8.38
N GLU A 154 9.10 -2.96 -7.40
CA GLU A 154 10.48 -2.49 -7.36
C GLU A 154 11.31 -3.29 -6.37
N ARG A 155 12.57 -3.57 -6.73
CA ARG A 155 13.51 -4.21 -5.82
C ARG A 155 14.26 -3.14 -5.06
N THR A 156 14.41 -3.33 -3.75
CA THR A 156 15.36 -2.51 -2.99
C THR A 156 16.76 -2.75 -3.53
N THR A 157 17.52 -1.67 -3.74
CA THR A 157 18.89 -1.74 -4.25
C THR A 157 19.88 -1.61 -3.09
N THR A 158 21.09 -2.14 -3.27
CA THR A 158 22.20 -1.99 -2.31
C THR A 158 23.42 -1.52 -3.07
N PHE A 159 24.20 -0.63 -2.49
CA PHE A 159 25.39 -0.07 -3.12
C PHE A 159 26.66 -0.55 -2.42
N PRO A 160 27.75 -0.86 -3.14
CA PRO A 160 29.02 -1.23 -2.53
C PRO A 160 29.57 -0.19 -1.55
N SER A 161 29.32 1.10 -1.83
CA SER A 161 29.72 2.23 -0.97
C SER A 161 29.03 2.23 0.39
N TYR A 162 27.85 1.59 0.49
CA TYR A 162 27.00 1.55 1.69
C TYR A 162 26.57 0.10 1.99
N PRO A 163 27.51 -0.78 2.41
CA PRO A 163 27.24 -2.19 2.58
C PRO A 163 26.18 -2.42 3.67
N GLY A 164 25.16 -3.21 3.35
CA GLY A 164 24.07 -3.55 4.27
C GLY A 164 22.92 -2.53 4.32
N VAL A 165 23.05 -1.38 3.67
CA VAL A 165 21.96 -0.40 3.56
C VAL A 165 21.10 -0.74 2.34
N LYS A 166 19.78 -0.85 2.57
CA LYS A 166 18.79 -1.03 1.50
C LYS A 166 18.25 0.32 1.09
N PHE A 167 18.15 0.53 -0.21
CA PHE A 167 17.64 1.75 -0.80
C PHE A 167 16.33 1.49 -1.54
N MET A 168 15.42 2.44 -1.42
CA MET A 168 14.18 2.57 -2.18
C MET A 168 14.43 3.56 -3.31
N THR A 169 13.81 3.34 -4.47
CA THR A 169 13.96 4.25 -5.62
C THR A 169 13.10 5.51 -5.43
N ARG A 170 13.39 6.53 -6.23
CA ARG A 170 12.57 7.74 -6.37
C ARG A 170 11.11 7.44 -6.64
N ASP A 171 10.79 6.48 -7.51
CA ASP A 171 9.41 6.21 -7.92
C ASP A 171 8.59 5.67 -6.73
N ALA A 172 9.16 4.77 -5.93
CA ALA A 172 8.53 4.31 -4.69
C ALA A 172 8.39 5.43 -3.63
N VAL A 173 9.34 6.37 -3.55
CA VAL A 173 9.22 7.58 -2.71
C VAL A 173 8.10 8.50 -3.21
N TYR A 174 7.93 8.62 -4.52
CA TYR A 174 6.84 9.40 -5.11
C TYR A 174 5.48 8.75 -4.88
N HIS A 175 5.39 7.41 -4.95
CA HIS A 175 4.20 6.68 -4.55
C HIS A 175 3.86 6.92 -3.07
N LEU A 176 4.88 6.96 -2.20
CA LEU A 176 4.70 7.31 -0.80
C LEU A 176 4.17 8.73 -0.63
N HIS A 177 4.75 9.71 -1.33
CA HIS A 177 4.27 11.10 -1.31
C HIS A 177 2.79 11.19 -1.68
N THR A 178 2.40 10.62 -2.82
CA THR A 178 1.00 10.59 -3.27
C THR A 178 0.10 9.85 -2.27
N PHE A 179 0.59 8.76 -1.67
CA PHE A 179 -0.14 8.02 -0.65
C PHE A 179 -0.36 8.82 0.64
N LEU A 180 0.59 9.69 1.03
CA LEU A 180 0.49 10.53 2.23
C LEU A 180 -0.25 11.85 1.98
N GLN A 181 -0.35 12.31 0.73
CA GLN A 181 -1.02 13.56 0.38
C GLN A 181 -2.50 13.60 0.79
N GLN A 182 -3.19 12.45 0.76
CA GLN A 182 -4.58 12.34 1.21
C GLN A 182 -4.77 12.68 2.71
N TYR A 183 -3.68 12.73 3.48
CA TYR A 183 -3.67 13.06 4.90
C TYR A 183 -3.11 14.48 5.17
N HIS A 184 -2.88 15.28 4.12
CA HIS A 184 -2.28 16.61 4.22
C HIS A 184 -0.89 16.64 4.86
N ILE A 185 -0.20 15.49 4.91
CA ILE A 185 1.12 15.36 5.57
C ILE A 185 2.21 15.94 4.69
N ALA A 186 2.08 15.80 3.36
CA ALA A 186 3.09 16.16 2.39
C ALA A 186 2.74 17.43 1.58
N ASP A 187 1.68 18.16 1.96
CA ASP A 187 1.15 19.29 1.19
C ASP A 187 2.12 20.47 1.08
N PHE A 188 3.12 20.52 1.95
CA PHE A 188 4.10 21.61 1.99
C PHE A 188 5.23 21.45 0.97
N ARG A 189 5.36 20.29 0.29
CA ARG A 189 6.38 20.05 -0.74
C ARG A 189 5.83 19.25 -1.91
N ASP A 190 6.37 19.51 -3.09
CA ASP A 190 6.18 18.65 -4.25
C ASP A 190 6.95 17.32 -4.07
N GLN A 191 6.79 16.41 -5.03
CA GLN A 191 7.40 15.09 -4.98
C GLN A 191 8.94 15.15 -4.88
N GLN A 192 9.57 16.05 -5.63
CA GLN A 192 11.02 16.24 -5.57
C GLN A 192 11.46 16.81 -4.21
N GLY A 193 10.79 17.86 -3.72
CA GLY A 193 11.12 18.42 -2.41
C GLY A 193 10.92 17.42 -1.26
N PHE A 194 10.01 16.45 -1.41
CA PHE A 194 9.85 15.35 -0.46
C PHE A 194 11.00 14.34 -0.54
N LEU A 195 11.46 14.00 -1.75
CA LEU A 195 12.66 13.17 -1.95
C LEU A 195 13.89 13.84 -1.32
N ASP A 196 14.14 15.11 -1.65
CA ASP A 196 15.28 15.88 -1.16
C ASP A 196 15.30 15.92 0.38
N LEU A 197 14.13 16.13 1.00
CA LEU A 197 13.98 16.08 2.46
C LEU A 197 14.41 14.73 3.03
N LEU A 198 13.99 13.63 2.42
CA LEU A 198 14.36 12.30 2.91
C LEU A 198 15.85 12.02 2.69
N GLN A 199 16.46 12.51 1.62
CA GLN A 199 17.90 12.38 1.39
C GLN A 199 18.71 13.21 2.39
N GLU A 200 18.30 14.44 2.69
CA GLU A 200 18.91 15.29 3.73
C GLU A 200 18.85 14.61 5.11
N VAL A 201 17.69 14.05 5.48
CA VAL A 201 17.57 13.28 6.73
C VAL A 201 18.46 12.04 6.70
N SER A 202 18.58 11.38 5.56
CA SER A 202 19.43 10.18 5.40
C SER A 202 20.92 10.47 5.56
N GLU A 203 21.37 11.62 5.07
CA GLU A 203 22.73 12.11 5.30
C GLU A 203 22.96 12.41 6.78
N GLY A 204 22.00 13.06 7.45
CA GLY A 204 22.05 13.28 8.90
C GLY A 204 22.03 11.99 9.74
N MET A 205 21.52 10.88 9.18
CA MET A 205 21.55 9.55 9.79
C MET A 205 22.81 8.74 9.42
N GLU A 206 23.75 9.33 8.66
CA GLU A 206 24.97 8.67 8.16
C GLU A 206 24.70 7.43 7.29
N LEU A 207 23.52 7.38 6.62
CA LEU A 207 23.11 6.26 5.78
C LEU A 207 23.42 6.45 4.29
N MET A 208 23.69 7.70 3.89
CA MET A 208 24.13 8.09 2.56
C MET A 208 24.88 9.43 2.63
N THR A 209 25.46 9.87 1.52
CA THR A 209 25.97 11.23 1.33
C THR A 209 25.31 11.85 0.12
N LEU A 210 25.02 13.16 0.17
CA LEU A 210 24.47 13.89 -0.97
C LEU A 210 25.53 14.18 -2.05
N ASP A 211 26.82 14.00 -1.75
CA ASP A 211 27.91 14.17 -2.71
C ASP A 211 28.06 12.99 -3.69
N ASP A 212 27.36 11.87 -3.45
CA ASP A 212 27.41 10.67 -4.30
C ASP A 212 26.26 10.70 -5.31
N GLU A 213 26.55 11.15 -6.54
CA GLU A 213 25.59 11.27 -7.66
C GLU A 213 24.87 9.94 -7.98
N HIS A 214 25.44 8.79 -7.61
CA HIS A 214 24.76 7.50 -7.81
C HIS A 214 23.53 7.30 -6.91
N LEU A 215 23.39 8.12 -5.87
CA LEU A 215 22.31 8.05 -4.90
C LEU A 215 21.24 9.13 -5.11
N ASP A 216 21.36 9.98 -6.13
CA ASP A 216 20.43 11.08 -6.44
C ASP A 216 18.97 10.60 -6.57
N ASP A 217 18.76 9.39 -7.08
CA ASP A 217 17.44 8.78 -7.28
C ASP A 217 17.05 7.77 -6.17
N TYR A 218 17.75 7.77 -5.04
CA TYR A 218 17.61 6.75 -4.00
C TYR A 218 17.51 7.32 -2.60
N VAL A 219 16.79 6.60 -1.74
CA VAL A 219 16.69 6.89 -0.30
C VAL A 219 16.83 5.59 0.48
N PRO A 220 17.63 5.55 1.56
CA PRO A 220 17.65 4.43 2.49
C PRO A 220 16.24 4.10 3.03
N VAL A 221 15.86 2.83 2.96
CA VAL A 221 14.58 2.32 3.49
C VAL A 221 14.45 2.63 4.99
N ALA A 222 15.57 2.58 5.73
CA ALA A 222 15.61 2.91 7.15
C ALA A 222 15.21 4.37 7.44
N THR A 223 15.53 5.30 6.55
CA THR A 223 15.10 6.70 6.67
C THR A 223 13.59 6.81 6.50
N VAL A 224 13.04 6.17 5.47
CA VAL A 224 11.59 6.14 5.21
C VAL A 224 10.84 5.51 6.39
N GLN A 225 11.35 4.40 6.93
CA GLN A 225 10.77 3.75 8.11
C GLN A 225 10.79 4.67 9.33
N SER A 226 11.92 5.33 9.60
CA SER A 226 12.06 6.28 10.71
C SER A 226 11.06 7.44 10.58
N PHE A 227 10.94 8.02 9.37
CA PHE A 227 9.96 9.05 9.06
C PHE A 227 8.53 8.57 9.37
N LEU A 228 8.14 7.39 8.87
CA LEU A 228 6.81 6.82 9.06
C LEU A 228 6.49 6.50 10.53
N VAL A 229 7.47 6.00 11.29
CA VAL A 229 7.31 5.76 12.73
C VAL A 229 7.08 7.08 13.48
N ASN A 230 7.82 8.13 13.15
CA ASN A 230 7.65 9.44 13.78
C ASN A 230 6.32 10.09 13.39
N PHE A 231 5.93 9.97 12.12
CA PHE A 231 4.60 10.37 11.65
C PHE A 231 3.49 9.68 12.45
N ALA A 232 3.55 8.35 12.54
CA ALA A 232 2.59 7.53 13.27
C ALA A 232 2.48 7.94 14.74
N ARG A 233 3.62 8.21 15.41
CA ARG A 233 3.65 8.69 16.79
C ARG A 233 3.04 10.08 16.95
N SER A 234 3.39 11.02 16.08
CA SER A 234 2.84 12.37 16.11
C SER A 234 1.33 12.37 15.91
N TYR A 235 0.83 11.54 14.99
CA TYR A 235 -0.61 11.39 14.76
C TYR A 235 -1.35 10.89 16.01
N VAL A 236 -0.79 9.90 16.71
CA VAL A 236 -1.35 9.41 17.98
C VAL A 236 -1.33 10.47 19.06
N SER A 237 -0.24 11.24 19.17
CA SER A 237 -0.15 12.33 20.15
C SER A 237 -1.28 13.34 19.93
N LEU A 238 -1.50 13.73 18.67
CA LEU A 238 -2.57 14.66 18.30
C LEU A 238 -3.96 14.11 18.58
N LEU A 239 -4.22 12.82 18.28
CA LEU A 239 -5.51 12.20 18.59
C LEU A 239 -5.76 12.13 20.10
N LYS A 240 -4.74 11.81 20.90
CA LYS A 240 -4.86 11.79 22.37
C LYS A 240 -5.21 13.17 22.91
N GLU A 241 -4.58 14.22 22.40
CA GLU A 241 -4.89 15.59 22.81
C GLU A 241 -6.33 15.99 22.52
N GLN A 242 -6.90 15.54 21.39
CA GLN A 242 -8.29 15.82 21.04
C GLN A 242 -9.33 14.96 21.79
N MET A 243 -8.90 13.80 22.33
CA MET A 243 -9.77 12.86 23.04
C MET A 243 -9.78 13.02 24.57
N VAL A 244 -8.92 13.87 25.14
CA VAL A 244 -8.96 14.21 26.56
C VAL A 244 -9.86 15.45 26.74
N PRO A 245 -11.07 15.31 27.32
CA PRO A 245 -11.95 16.44 27.60
C PRO A 245 -11.45 17.34 28.72
#